data_AF-A0A844GY40-F1
#
_entry.id   AF-A0A844GY40-F1
#
_cell.length_a   1.000
_cell.length_b   1.000
_cell.length_c   1.000
_cell.angle_alpha   90.00
_cell.angle_beta   90.00
_cell.angle_gamma   90.00
#
_symmetry.space_group_name_H-M   'P 1'
#
loop_
_entity.id
_entity.type
_entity.pdbx_description
1 polymer ?
#
loop_
_entity_poly.entity_id
_entity_poly.type
_entity_poly.pdbx_seq_one_letter_code
_entity_poly.pdbx_strand_id
1 'polypeptide(L)'
;MLHQNINDFCCIQIVKNNDEQNKIYLDSTESKTGLENWLEKNCQLSQFQYDESSSSPPTDNQTILRNSSRFEKIGREYDGRSIYREKKTGYYWYVDNLHCGEAAHLEVFDSHGKKHIAESNLEGNIDKTKSDPDKRIDKYL
;
A
#
# COMPACT_ATOMS: atom_id res chain seq x y z
N MET A 1 -12.22 39.62 -16.96
CA MET A 1 -11.07 40.13 -16.18
C MET A 1 -10.04 39.03 -16.15
N LEU A 2 -8.91 39.22 -16.85
CA LEU A 2 -7.76 38.31 -16.77
C LEU A 2 -7.05 38.58 -15.44
N HIS A 3 -6.94 37.57 -14.59
CA HIS A 3 -6.06 37.66 -13.41
C HIS A 3 -4.61 37.74 -13.92
N GLN A 4 -3.99 38.90 -13.74
CA GLN A 4 -2.57 39.12 -14.02
C GLN A 4 -1.72 38.51 -12.90
N ASN A 5 -0.66 37.81 -13.33
CA ASN A 5 0.45 37.26 -12.54
C ASN A 5 0.11 36.16 -11.53
N ILE A 6 -0.06 34.94 -12.03
CA ILE A 6 0.19 33.73 -11.25
C ILE A 6 1.62 33.29 -11.60
N ASN A 7 2.58 33.64 -10.76
CA ASN A 7 4.01 33.33 -10.96
C ASN A 7 4.43 31.99 -10.34
N ASP A 8 3.55 31.35 -9.57
CA ASP A 8 3.83 30.10 -8.87
C ASP A 8 2.96 28.97 -9.43
N PHE A 9 3.53 28.14 -10.31
CA PHE A 9 2.90 26.91 -10.79
C PHE A 9 3.50 25.71 -10.05
N CYS A 10 2.64 24.87 -9.48
CA CYS A 10 3.04 23.57 -8.95
C CYS A 10 2.85 22.50 -10.04
N CYS A 11 3.93 21.77 -10.35
CA CYS A 11 3.88 20.66 -11.30
C CYS A 11 3.49 19.38 -10.55
N ILE A 12 2.36 18.77 -10.91
CA ILE A 12 2.08 17.38 -10.51
C ILE A 12 2.52 16.47 -11.65
N GLN A 13 3.39 15.51 -11.33
CA GLN A 13 3.75 14.42 -12.22
C GLN A 13 2.80 13.26 -11.97
N ILE A 14 1.95 12.95 -12.95
CA ILE A 14 1.12 11.75 -12.91
C ILE A 14 1.82 10.67 -13.73
N VAL A 15 2.26 9.61 -13.06
CA VAL A 15 2.78 8.41 -13.70
C VAL A 15 1.70 7.34 -13.63
N LYS A 16 1.16 6.97 -14.79
CA LYS A 16 0.20 5.88 -14.91
C LYS A 16 0.85 4.77 -15.73
N ASN A 17 0.97 3.58 -15.13
CA ASN A 17 1.42 2.35 -15.80
C ASN A 17 2.78 2.47 -16.52
N ASN A 18 3.75 3.17 -15.90
CA ASN A 18 5.17 3.18 -16.27
C ASN A 18 5.46 3.31 -17.77
N ASP A 19 5.32 4.49 -18.38
CA ASP A 19 6.32 5.01 -19.36
C ASP A 19 5.95 6.40 -19.92
N GLU A 20 4.72 6.88 -19.75
CA GLU A 20 4.36 8.24 -20.16
C GLU A 20 4.23 9.18 -18.96
N GLN A 21 5.22 10.04 -18.78
CA GLN A 21 5.14 11.17 -17.85
C GLN A 21 4.30 12.29 -18.47
N ASN A 22 3.05 12.39 -18.02
CA ASN A 22 2.20 13.51 -18.38
C ASN A 22 2.37 14.61 -17.32
N LYS A 23 2.97 15.74 -17.72
CA LYS A 23 3.05 16.93 -16.88
C LYS A 23 1.73 17.66 -16.95
N ILE A 24 1.03 17.74 -15.83
CA ILE A 24 -0.17 18.57 -15.70
C ILE A 24 0.24 19.81 -14.92
N TYR A 25 0.15 20.95 -15.59
CA TYR A 25 0.29 22.26 -14.95
C TYR A 25 -1.03 22.56 -14.24
N LEU A 26 -0.99 22.50 -12.91
CA LEU A 26 -2.13 22.90 -12.09
C LEU A 26 -2.03 24.40 -11.83
N ASP A 27 -2.94 25.12 -12.46
CA ASP A 27 -3.16 26.53 -12.17
C ASP A 27 -4.10 26.59 -10.95
N SER A 28 -3.50 26.70 -9.76
CA SER A 28 -4.23 26.82 -8.51
C SER A 28 -3.75 28.06 -7.79
N THR A 29 -4.69 28.88 -7.33
CA THR A 29 -4.42 30.03 -6.45
C THR A 29 -4.11 29.61 -5.01
N GLU A 30 -4.14 28.31 -4.73
CA GLU A 30 -3.88 27.72 -3.41
C GLU A 30 -2.39 27.42 -3.22
N SER A 31 -1.89 27.56 -1.99
CA SER A 31 -0.54 27.12 -1.62
C SER A 31 -0.38 25.60 -1.78
N LYS A 32 0.87 25.11 -1.86
CA LYS A 32 1.16 23.67 -1.84
C LYS A 32 0.39 22.91 -0.74
N THR A 33 0.38 23.44 0.48
CA THR A 33 -0.37 22.87 1.62
C THR A 33 -1.88 22.89 1.38
N GLY A 34 -2.42 23.94 0.76
CA GLY A 34 -3.84 24.02 0.39
C GLY A 34 -4.23 22.95 -0.63
N LEU A 35 -3.37 22.70 -1.62
CA LEU A 35 -3.55 21.66 -2.62
C LEU A 35 -3.46 20.25 -2.01
N GLU A 36 -2.47 20.00 -1.14
CA GLU A 36 -2.33 18.73 -0.41
C GLU A 36 -3.58 18.45 0.45
N ASN A 37 -4.07 19.45 1.19
CA ASN A 37 -5.29 19.34 1.99
C ASN A 37 -6.53 19.09 1.13
N TRP A 38 -6.63 19.74 -0.04
CA TRP A 38 -7.73 19.51 -0.97
C TRP A 38 -7.68 18.08 -1.53
N LEU A 39 -6.51 17.60 -1.93
CA LEU A 39 -6.33 16.23 -2.44
C LEU A 39 -6.68 15.20 -1.37
N GLU A 40 -6.24 15.40 -0.13
CA GLU A 40 -6.59 14.51 0.97
C GLU A 40 -8.11 14.52 1.21
N LYS A 41 -8.72 15.71 1.29
CA LYS A 41 -10.16 15.85 1.51
C LYS A 41 -11.01 15.18 0.42
N ASN A 42 -10.61 15.30 -0.84
CA ASN A 42 -11.42 14.86 -1.98
C ASN A 42 -11.04 13.46 -2.50
N CYS A 43 -9.79 13.03 -2.29
CA CYS A 43 -9.27 11.77 -2.85
C CYS A 43 -8.80 10.78 -1.78
N GLN A 44 -8.69 11.19 -0.51
CA GLN A 44 -8.30 10.32 0.63
C GLN A 44 -6.98 9.59 0.36
N LEU A 45 -5.98 10.31 -0.15
CA LEU A 45 -4.71 9.73 -0.60
C LEU A 45 -3.97 8.99 0.51
N SER A 46 -4.06 9.47 1.75
CA SER A 46 -3.49 8.82 2.93
C SER A 46 -4.01 7.40 3.18
N GLN A 47 -5.20 7.05 2.67
CA GLN A 47 -5.74 5.70 2.77
C GLN A 47 -5.06 4.71 1.83
N PHE A 48 -4.33 5.19 0.81
CA PHE A 48 -3.73 4.36 -0.23
C PHE A 48 -2.20 4.42 -0.26
N GLN A 49 -1.61 5.53 0.17
CA GLN A 49 -0.17 5.65 0.36
C GLN A 49 0.22 5.50 1.83
N TYR A 50 1.22 4.65 2.06
CA TYR A 50 1.87 4.54 3.34
C TYR A 50 3.00 5.58 3.46
N ASP A 51 3.10 6.20 4.63
CA ASP A 51 4.21 7.09 4.97
C ASP A 51 5.32 6.25 5.62
N GLU A 52 6.47 6.14 4.97
CA GLU A 52 7.62 5.40 5.48
C GLU A 52 8.29 6.06 6.70
N SER A 53 7.89 7.28 7.06
CA SER A 53 8.24 7.90 8.35
C SER A 53 7.25 7.57 9.48
N SER A 54 6.17 6.84 9.19
CA SER A 54 5.14 6.45 10.15
C SER A 54 5.69 5.51 11.22
N SER A 55 5.33 5.79 12.48
CA SER A 55 5.56 4.91 13.63
C SER A 55 4.49 3.82 13.79
N SER A 56 3.54 3.74 12.87
CA SER A 56 2.47 2.73 12.84
C SER A 56 2.58 1.90 11.56
N PRO A 57 2.35 0.57 11.61
CA PRO A 57 2.37 -0.26 10.40
C PRO A 57 1.25 0.13 9.43
N PRO A 58 1.38 -0.18 8.12
CA PRO A 58 0.39 0.19 7.12
C PRO A 58 -0.96 -0.45 7.40
N THR A 59 -2.04 0.19 6.96
CA THR A 59 -3.35 -0.45 6.85
C THR A 59 -3.39 -1.36 5.63
N ASP A 60 -4.34 -2.31 5.59
CA ASP A 60 -4.53 -3.18 4.42
C ASP A 60 -4.71 -2.35 3.13
N ASN A 61 -5.42 -1.23 3.20
CA ASN A 61 -5.68 -0.33 2.07
C ASN A 61 -4.43 0.40 1.57
N GLN A 62 -3.42 0.59 2.43
CA GLN A 62 -2.13 1.16 2.05
C GLN A 62 -1.19 0.13 1.41
N THR A 63 -1.63 -1.13 1.27
CA THR A 63 -0.84 -2.21 0.65
C THR A 63 -1.53 -2.78 -0.58
N ILE A 64 -0.86 -3.70 -1.25
CA ILE A 64 -1.37 -4.48 -2.38
C ILE A 64 -2.64 -5.29 -2.07
N LEU A 65 -2.94 -5.52 -0.78
CA LEU A 65 -4.13 -6.25 -0.34
C LEU A 65 -5.45 -5.55 -0.72
N ARG A 66 -5.42 -4.23 -0.93
CA ARG A 66 -6.56 -3.47 -1.49
C ARG A 66 -7.01 -3.99 -2.86
N ASN A 67 -6.12 -4.66 -3.60
CA ASN A 67 -6.41 -5.17 -4.92
C ASN A 67 -7.34 -6.39 -4.84
N SER A 68 -8.64 -6.12 -4.78
CA SER A 68 -9.70 -7.12 -4.73
C SER A 68 -9.78 -8.03 -5.96
N SER A 69 -9.14 -7.67 -7.08
CA SER A 69 -9.03 -8.56 -8.24
C SER A 69 -7.99 -9.67 -8.01
N ARG A 70 -6.96 -9.40 -7.19
CA ARG A 70 -5.88 -10.34 -6.85
C ARG A 70 -6.12 -11.06 -5.53
N PHE A 71 -6.68 -10.37 -4.55
CA PHE A 71 -6.88 -10.86 -3.19
C PHE A 71 -8.34 -10.99 -2.81
N GLU A 72 -8.61 -11.89 -1.89
CA GLU A 72 -9.88 -11.96 -1.16
C GLU A 72 -9.63 -12.03 0.34
N LYS A 73 -10.37 -11.25 1.11
CA LYS A 73 -10.34 -11.30 2.57
C LYS A 73 -11.07 -12.56 3.03
N ILE A 74 -10.46 -13.38 3.88
CA ILE A 74 -11.03 -14.68 4.25
C ILE A 74 -11.85 -14.66 5.56
N GLY A 75 -12.03 -13.48 6.17
CA GLY A 75 -12.77 -13.34 7.43
C GLY A 75 -12.05 -13.93 8.65
N ARG A 76 -10.74 -14.15 8.54
CA ARG A 76 -9.85 -14.60 9.61
C ARG A 76 -8.81 -13.54 9.91
N GLU A 77 -8.27 -13.58 11.12
CA GLU A 77 -7.26 -12.64 11.57
C GLU A 77 -6.12 -13.37 12.27
N TYR A 78 -4.91 -12.80 12.15
CA TYR A 78 -3.74 -13.17 12.91
C TYR A 78 -3.12 -11.89 13.46
N ASP A 79 -2.85 -11.86 14.77
CA ASP A 79 -2.31 -10.69 15.47
C ASP A 79 -3.10 -9.38 15.22
N GLY A 80 -4.43 -9.47 15.19
CA GLY A 80 -5.32 -8.34 14.91
C GLY A 80 -5.29 -7.84 13.46
N ARG A 81 -4.62 -8.56 12.56
CA ARG A 81 -4.54 -8.25 11.13
C ARG A 81 -5.35 -9.22 10.31
N SER A 82 -6.05 -8.68 9.32
CA SER A 82 -6.87 -9.47 8.42
C SER A 82 -6.02 -10.34 7.51
N ILE A 83 -6.39 -11.61 7.40
CA ILE A 83 -5.76 -12.55 6.48
C ILE A 83 -6.47 -12.47 5.13
N TYR A 84 -5.68 -12.43 4.06
CA TYR A 84 -6.13 -12.45 2.67
C TYR A 84 -5.59 -13.69 1.98
N ARG A 85 -6.36 -14.20 1.01
CA ARG A 85 -5.91 -15.25 0.09
C ARG A 85 -5.66 -14.64 -1.28
N GLU A 86 -4.49 -14.89 -1.85
CA GLU A 86 -4.18 -14.57 -3.24
C GLU A 86 -4.89 -15.57 -4.15
N LYS A 87 -5.77 -15.08 -5.02
CA LYS A 87 -6.64 -15.93 -5.86
C LYS A 87 -5.88 -16.85 -6.81
N LYS A 88 -4.72 -16.42 -7.31
CA LYS A 88 -3.93 -17.17 -8.30
C LYS A 88 -3.17 -18.35 -7.70
N THR A 89 -2.58 -18.15 -6.52
CA THR A 89 -1.66 -19.12 -5.90
C THR A 89 -2.31 -19.86 -4.73
N GLY A 90 -3.38 -19.30 -4.16
CA GLY A 90 -3.95 -19.73 -2.89
C GLY A 90 -3.11 -19.32 -1.68
N TYR A 91 -2.00 -18.60 -1.85
CA TYR A 91 -1.14 -18.17 -0.75
C TYR A 91 -1.88 -17.22 0.18
N TYR A 92 -1.53 -17.26 1.45
CA TYR A 92 -2.10 -16.39 2.47
C TYR A 92 -1.15 -15.24 2.78
N TRP A 93 -1.73 -14.06 2.93
CA TRP A 93 -1.02 -12.80 3.09
C TRP A 93 -1.66 -12.02 4.23
N TYR A 94 -0.84 -11.37 5.05
CA TYR A 94 -1.31 -10.34 5.99
C TYR A 94 -0.21 -9.27 6.19
N VAL A 95 -0.60 -8.09 6.64
CA VAL A 95 0.35 -7.01 6.96
C VAL A 95 1.07 -7.33 8.26
N ASP A 96 2.41 -7.29 8.27
CA ASP A 96 3.14 -7.45 9.52
C ASP A 96 2.84 -6.28 10.48
N ASN A 97 2.50 -6.60 11.72
CA ASN A 97 2.04 -5.61 12.69
C ASN A 97 3.17 -5.05 13.57
N LEU A 98 4.39 -5.58 13.44
CA LEU A 98 5.53 -5.24 14.29
C LEU A 98 6.51 -4.30 13.58
N HIS A 99 6.57 -4.34 12.26
CA HIS A 99 7.45 -3.50 11.45
C HIS A 99 6.69 -2.31 10.86
N CYS A 100 7.27 -1.12 11.00
CA CYS A 100 6.75 0.15 10.49
C CYS A 100 7.84 0.91 9.73
N GLY A 101 7.44 2.00 9.09
CA GLY A 101 8.29 2.82 8.24
C GLY A 101 8.89 2.02 7.08
N GLU A 102 10.16 2.25 6.78
CA GLU A 102 10.89 1.56 5.70
C GLU A 102 10.94 0.02 5.87
N ALA A 103 10.74 -0.49 7.09
CA ALA A 103 10.73 -1.93 7.37
C ALA A 103 9.36 -2.58 7.17
N ALA A 104 8.30 -1.79 6.91
CA ALA A 104 6.95 -2.30 6.74
C ALA A 104 6.84 -3.28 5.57
N HIS A 105 6.24 -4.43 5.82
CA HIS A 105 6.09 -5.49 4.81
C HIS A 105 4.84 -6.33 5.08
N LEU A 106 4.60 -7.29 4.17
CA LEU A 106 3.59 -8.32 4.30
C LEU A 106 4.25 -9.68 4.47
N GLU A 107 3.62 -10.52 5.27
CA GLU A 107 4.04 -11.89 5.53
C GLU A 107 3.28 -12.81 4.57
N VAL A 108 3.99 -13.71 3.87
CA VAL A 108 3.41 -14.58 2.85
C VAL A 108 3.58 -16.04 3.21
N PHE A 109 2.48 -16.79 3.22
CA PHE A 109 2.43 -18.20 3.57
C PHE A 109 1.94 -19.05 2.40
N ASP A 110 2.33 -20.32 2.41
CA ASP A 110 1.81 -21.30 1.45
C ASP A 110 0.28 -21.43 1.53
N SER A 111 -0.30 -22.13 0.56
CA SER A 111 -1.76 -22.29 0.45
C SER A 111 -2.41 -23.13 1.55
N HIS A 112 -1.61 -23.64 2.50
CA HIS A 112 -2.07 -24.36 3.68
C HIS A 112 -1.79 -23.57 4.97
N GLY A 113 -1.14 -22.41 4.90
CA GLY A 113 -0.68 -21.63 6.05
C GLY A 113 0.42 -22.30 6.86
N LYS A 114 1.01 -23.41 6.39
CA LYS A 114 1.93 -24.24 7.19
C LYS A 114 3.37 -23.78 7.13
N LYS A 115 3.71 -22.96 6.13
CA LYS A 115 5.07 -22.47 5.90
C LYS A 115 5.01 -21.00 5.52
N HIS A 116 5.78 -20.16 6.20
CA HIS A 116 6.12 -18.84 5.70
C HIS A 116 7.11 -18.99 4.55
N ILE A 117 6.76 -18.45 3.38
CA ILE A 117 7.50 -18.65 2.14
C ILE A 117 8.28 -17.41 1.71
N ALA A 118 7.93 -16.21 2.21
CA ALA A 118 8.56 -14.95 1.85
C ALA A 118 7.95 -13.74 2.58
N GLU A 119 8.73 -12.66 2.68
CA GLU A 119 8.21 -11.32 2.91
C GLU A 119 7.86 -10.66 1.57
N SER A 120 6.97 -9.66 1.58
CA SER A 120 6.68 -8.83 0.43
C SER A 120 6.71 -7.35 0.80
N ASN A 121 7.21 -6.51 -0.09
CA ASN A 121 6.99 -5.07 0.03
C ASN A 121 5.51 -4.70 -0.17
N LEU A 122 5.15 -3.45 0.12
CA LEU A 122 3.75 -2.99 0.12
C LEU A 122 3.06 -3.07 -1.25
N GLU A 123 3.82 -3.16 -2.34
CA GLU A 123 3.33 -3.29 -3.71
C GLU A 123 3.22 -4.76 -4.18
N GLY A 124 3.55 -5.72 -3.33
CA GLY A 124 3.38 -7.15 -3.62
C GLY A 124 4.57 -7.82 -4.30
N ASN A 125 5.76 -7.19 -4.25
CA ASN A 125 7.00 -7.81 -4.71
C ASN A 125 7.59 -8.67 -3.61
N ILE A 126 7.70 -9.97 -3.90
CA ILE A 126 8.03 -11.01 -2.93
C ILE A 126 9.53 -11.26 -2.88
N ASP A 127 10.11 -11.28 -1.69
CA ASP A 127 11.47 -11.74 -1.41
C ASP A 127 11.45 -13.10 -0.67
N LYS A 128 11.67 -14.17 -1.43
CA LYS A 128 11.72 -15.53 -0.89
C LYS A 128 12.95 -15.82 -0.03
N THR A 129 13.98 -14.98 -0.08
CA THR A 129 15.17 -15.17 0.76
C THR A 129 14.87 -14.87 2.24
N LYS A 130 13.75 -14.21 2.52
CA LYS A 130 13.20 -13.89 3.84
C LYS A 130 12.26 -14.96 4.40
N SER A 131 12.17 -16.13 3.79
CA SER A 131 11.36 -17.23 4.32
C SER A 131 11.80 -17.61 5.73
N ASP A 132 10.84 -17.93 6.60
CA ASP A 132 11.09 -18.31 7.99
C ASP A 132 10.41 -19.67 8.26
N PRO A 133 11.15 -20.77 8.41
CA PRO A 133 10.56 -22.10 8.54
C PRO A 133 9.74 -22.30 9.84
N ASP A 134 9.93 -21.43 10.84
CA ASP A 134 9.26 -21.56 12.13
C ASP A 134 7.91 -20.83 12.17
N LYS A 135 7.67 -19.91 11.22
CA LYS A 135 6.39 -19.19 11.09
C LYS A 135 5.34 -20.02 10.35
N ARG A 136 4.13 -20.05 10.93
CA ARG A 136 2.92 -20.66 10.35
C ARG A 136 1.66 -19.98 10.89
N ILE A 137 0.61 -20.02 10.08
CA ILE A 137 -0.71 -19.45 10.40
C ILE A 137 -1.85 -20.46 10.23
N ASP A 138 -1.54 -21.73 9.97
CA ASP A 138 -2.53 -22.81 9.75
C ASP A 138 -3.56 -22.97 10.86
N LYS A 139 -3.21 -22.58 12.10
CA LYS A 139 -4.14 -22.58 13.25
C LYS A 139 -5.24 -21.51 13.16
N TYR A 140 -5.10 -20.52 12.28
CA TYR A 140 -5.99 -19.36 12.15
C TYR A 140 -6.83 -19.39 10.87
N LEU A 141 -6.64 -20.41 10.02
CA LEU A 141 -7.36 -20.60 8.76
C LEU A 141 -8.59 -21.50 8.98
#